data_AF-A0A957Y847-F1
#
_entry.id   AF-A0A957Y847-F1
#
_cell.length_a   1.000
_cell.length_b   1.000
_cell.length_c   1.000
_cell.angle_alpha   90.00
_cell.angle_beta   90.00
_cell.angle_gamma   90.00
#
_symmetry.space_group_name_H-M   'P 1'
#
loop_
_entity.id
_entity.type
_entity.pdbx_description
1 polymer ?
#
loop_
_entity_poly.entity_id
_entity_poly.type
_entity_poly.pdbx_seq_one_letter_code
_entity_poly.pdbx_strand_id
1 'polypeptide(L)'
;MPENLLTAVYREIYGDPGNPGKMKNLDELAATLSKIAQRDKPWTARYLNALLLGHKGFSITEELELALYTLAGRLDDQPPLQARARPIQVLTINGVLPGSIVLGHTKRCAGCQIPIVPTVPWQKYCCPECRAKTRKEANPPKIAPAQSLGRG
;
A
#
# COMPACT_ATOMS: atom_id res chain seq x y z
N MET A 1 -14.64 19.37 3.34
CA MET A 1 -13.70 18.40 2.75
C MET A 1 -13.88 17.08 3.49
N PRO A 2 -13.80 15.92 2.82
CA PRO A 2 -13.85 14.64 3.52
C PRO A 2 -12.77 14.60 4.60
N GLU A 3 -13.14 14.21 5.82
CA GLU A 3 -12.21 14.05 6.92
C GLU A 3 -11.24 12.93 6.58
N ASN A 4 -9.94 13.23 6.57
CA ASN A 4 -8.93 12.19 6.33
C ASN A 4 -8.70 11.40 7.62
N LEU A 5 -8.29 10.13 7.49
CA LEU A 5 -8.09 9.22 8.63
C LEU A 5 -7.14 9.79 9.69
N LEU A 6 -6.11 10.53 9.28
CA LEU A 6 -5.18 11.19 10.22
C LEU A 6 -5.89 12.20 11.12
N THR A 7 -6.83 12.99 10.57
CA THR A 7 -7.61 13.98 11.33
C THR A 7 -8.53 13.29 12.33
N ALA A 8 -9.22 12.22 11.91
CA ALA A 8 -10.08 11.43 12.78
C ALA A 8 -9.30 10.81 13.95
N VAL A 9 -8.18 10.12 13.66
CA VAL A 9 -7.33 9.50 14.68
C VAL A 9 -6.72 10.54 15.62
N TYR A 10 -6.27 11.68 15.09
CA TYR A 10 -5.73 12.75 15.93
C TYR A 10 -6.81 13.28 16.89
N ARG A 11 -8.02 13.53 16.39
CA ARG A 11 -9.12 14.06 17.19
C ARG A 11 -9.56 13.08 18.28
N GLU A 12 -9.61 11.80 17.95
CA GLU A 12 -9.96 10.75 18.90
C GLU A 12 -9.00 10.70 20.09
N ILE A 13 -7.69 10.79 19.84
CA ILE A 13 -6.67 10.67 20.89
C ILE A 13 -6.47 11.98 21.67
N TYR A 14 -6.45 13.12 20.97
CA TYR A 14 -5.98 14.40 21.53
C TYR A 14 -7.00 15.53 21.49
N GLY A 15 -8.20 15.30 20.94
CA GLY A 15 -9.22 16.33 20.75
C GLY A 15 -8.89 17.33 19.63
N ASP A 16 -9.29 18.57 19.80
CA ASP A 16 -9.19 19.58 18.74
C ASP A 16 -7.73 19.86 18.31
N PRO A 17 -7.38 19.77 17.01
CA PRO A 17 -6.08 20.20 16.49
C PRO A 17 -5.74 21.68 16.71
N GLY A 18 -6.67 22.51 17.17
CA GLY A 18 -6.42 23.89 17.62
C GLY A 18 -5.81 24.03 19.02
N ASN A 19 -5.59 22.93 19.75
CA ASN A 19 -5.08 23.00 21.13
C ASN A 19 -3.61 23.52 21.23
N PRO A 20 -3.21 24.19 22.32
CA PRO A 20 -1.85 24.73 22.48
C PRO A 20 -0.76 23.65 22.56
N GLY A 21 -1.14 22.39 22.83
CA GLY A 21 -0.25 21.23 22.86
C GLY A 21 -0.02 20.54 21.51
N LYS A 22 -0.58 21.06 20.41
CA LYS A 22 -0.67 20.35 19.13
C LYS A 22 0.65 19.73 18.66
N MET A 23 1.72 20.50 18.68
CA MET A 23 3.01 20.03 18.17
C MET A 23 3.61 18.91 19.02
N LYS A 24 3.39 18.93 20.33
CA LYS A 24 3.82 17.85 21.24
C LYS A 24 2.99 16.59 20.98
N ASN A 25 1.68 16.71 20.86
CA ASN A 25 0.78 15.59 20.54
C ASN A 25 1.12 14.96 19.18
N LEU A 26 1.47 15.79 18.19
CA LEU A 26 1.92 15.28 16.89
C LEU A 26 3.25 14.56 16.95
N ASP A 27 4.15 14.95 17.85
CA ASP A 27 5.42 14.25 18.07
C ASP A 27 5.18 12.88 18.71
N GLU A 28 4.32 12.82 19.72
CA GLU A 28 3.89 11.57 20.37
C GLU A 28 3.16 10.64 19.39
N LEU A 29 2.29 11.20 18.54
CA LEU A 29 1.62 10.45 17.47
C LEU A 29 2.62 9.93 16.44
N ALA A 30 3.57 10.76 15.99
CA ALA A 30 4.60 10.35 15.05
C ALA A 30 5.48 9.22 15.60
N ALA A 31 5.86 9.30 16.88
CA ALA A 31 6.60 8.25 17.56
C ALA A 31 5.79 6.94 17.64
N THR A 32 4.49 7.04 17.95
CA THR A 32 3.59 5.88 18.02
C THR A 32 3.42 5.20 16.67
N LEU A 33 3.18 5.97 15.61
CA LEU A 33 3.04 5.46 14.25
C LEU A 33 4.36 4.82 13.78
N SER A 34 5.50 5.43 14.07
CA SER A 34 6.84 4.90 13.76
C SER A 34 7.07 3.53 14.41
N LYS A 35 6.67 3.37 15.68
CA LYS A 35 6.72 2.07 16.39
C LYS A 35 5.82 1.02 15.74
N ILE A 36 4.60 1.40 15.34
CA ILE A 36 3.66 0.50 14.66
C ILE A 36 4.25 0.01 13.33
N ALA A 37 4.90 0.91 12.58
CA ALA A 37 5.54 0.61 11.31
C ALA A 37 6.91 -0.07 11.44
N GLN A 38 7.43 -0.25 12.66
CA GLN A 38 8.75 -0.84 12.95
C GLN A 38 9.89 -0.16 12.17
N ARG A 39 9.82 1.17 12.04
CA ARG A 39 10.85 1.99 11.38
C ARG A 39 11.37 3.04 12.34
N ASP A 40 12.66 3.37 12.23
CA ASP A 40 13.25 4.42 13.06
C ASP A 40 12.82 5.80 12.53
N LYS A 41 11.85 6.40 13.23
CA LYS A 41 11.31 7.76 13.03
C LYS A 41 11.10 8.19 11.56
N PRO A 42 10.39 7.40 10.71
CA PRO A 42 10.09 7.79 9.33
C PRO A 42 9.21 9.05 9.22
N TRP A 43 8.48 9.40 10.28
CA TRP A 43 7.56 10.54 10.30
C TRP A 43 7.89 11.47 11.46
N THR A 44 7.72 12.77 11.23
CA THR A 44 7.95 13.82 12.22
C THR A 44 6.65 14.59 12.49
N ALA A 45 6.58 15.28 13.64
CA ALA A 45 5.45 16.14 13.96
C ALA A 45 5.18 17.19 12.87
N ARG A 46 6.23 17.76 12.25
CA ARG A 46 6.09 18.73 11.14
C ARG A 46 5.44 18.12 9.91
N TYR A 47 5.81 16.90 9.56
CA TYR A 47 5.23 16.18 8.43
C TYR A 47 3.74 15.87 8.68
N LEU A 48 3.38 15.37 9.87
CA LEU A 48 1.98 15.13 10.22
C LEU A 48 1.16 16.42 10.28
N ASN A 49 1.72 17.52 10.80
CA ASN A 49 1.06 18.82 10.78
C ASN A 49 0.82 19.30 9.34
N ALA A 50 1.78 19.07 8.45
CA ALA A 50 1.65 19.44 7.04
C ALA A 50 0.49 18.70 6.35
N LEU A 51 0.32 17.41 6.67
CA LEU A 51 -0.79 16.59 6.21
C LEU A 51 -2.14 17.04 6.78
N LEU A 52 -2.21 17.37 8.08
CA LEU A 52 -3.43 17.88 8.71
C LEU A 52 -3.91 19.20 8.11
N LEU A 53 -2.97 20.08 7.76
CA LEU A 53 -3.27 21.38 7.13
C LEU A 53 -3.52 21.26 5.61
N GLY A 54 -3.33 20.08 5.02
CA GLY A 54 -3.49 19.87 3.58
C GLY A 54 -2.47 20.62 2.72
N HIS A 55 -1.24 20.81 3.21
CA HIS A 55 -0.19 21.47 2.44
C HIS A 55 0.12 20.70 1.15
N LYS A 56 0.17 21.42 0.02
CA LYS A 56 0.54 20.85 -1.28
C LYS A 56 1.95 20.23 -1.22
N GLY A 57 2.10 19.06 -1.84
CA GLY A 57 3.36 18.30 -1.85
C GLY A 57 3.49 17.29 -0.71
N PHE A 58 2.55 17.27 0.24
CA PHE A 58 2.47 16.25 1.28
C PHE A 58 1.28 15.33 1.02
N SER A 59 1.54 14.03 0.99
CA SER A 59 0.51 13.00 0.86
C SER A 59 0.74 11.88 1.88
N ILE A 60 -0.35 11.23 2.27
CA ILE A 60 -0.29 10.03 3.11
C ILE A 60 0.31 8.90 2.27
N THR A 61 1.43 8.34 2.73
CA THR A 61 2.05 7.17 2.12
C THR A 61 1.31 5.90 2.51
N GLU A 62 1.46 4.83 1.72
CA GLU A 62 0.81 3.54 2.03
C GLU A 62 1.24 3.01 3.41
N GLU A 63 2.50 3.19 3.81
CA GLU A 63 2.96 2.77 5.13
C GLU A 63 2.38 3.61 6.27
N LEU A 64 2.22 4.92 6.06
CA LEU A 64 1.57 5.78 7.05
C LEU A 64 0.09 5.42 7.18
N GLU A 65 -0.58 5.20 6.06
CA GLU A 65 -1.98 4.78 6.02
C GLU A 65 -2.18 3.46 6.79
N LEU A 66 -1.33 2.45 6.54
CA LEU A 66 -1.34 1.19 7.28
C LEU A 66 -1.12 1.38 8.78
N ALA A 67 -0.19 2.24 9.17
CA ALA A 67 0.06 2.55 10.58
C ALA A 67 -1.15 3.24 11.23
N LEU A 68 -1.82 4.15 10.52
CA LEU A 68 -3.03 4.82 10.97
C LEU A 68 -4.20 3.85 11.15
N TYR A 69 -4.46 2.96 10.18
CA TYR A 69 -5.49 1.92 10.33
C TYR A 69 -5.19 0.98 11.49
N THR A 70 -3.93 0.58 11.65
CA THR A 70 -3.53 -0.27 12.78
C THR A 70 -3.75 0.44 14.12
N LEU A 71 -3.49 1.75 14.19
CA LEU A 71 -3.73 2.54 15.39
C LEU A 71 -5.23 2.68 15.65
N ALA A 72 -6.03 3.00 14.64
CA ALA A 72 -7.49 3.10 14.75
C ALA A 72 -8.10 1.78 15.24
N GLY A 73 -7.74 0.64 14.66
CA GLY A 73 -8.22 -0.66 15.13
C GLY A 73 -7.82 -0.98 16.58
N ARG A 74 -6.69 -0.46 17.07
CA ARG A 74 -6.33 -0.58 18.51
C ARG A 74 -7.18 0.30 19.41
N LEU A 75 -7.62 1.47 18.95
CA LEU A 75 -8.55 2.33 19.69
C LEU A 75 -9.93 1.67 19.80
N ASP A 76 -10.31 0.87 18.80
CA ASP A 76 -11.55 0.08 18.77
C ASP A 76 -11.42 -1.30 19.46
N ASP A 77 -10.37 -1.53 20.27
CA ASP A 77 -10.07 -2.81 20.94
C ASP A 77 -10.00 -4.04 19.99
N GLN A 78 -9.73 -3.83 18.70
CA GLN A 78 -9.58 -4.93 17.76
C GLN A 78 -8.27 -5.69 17.98
N PRO A 79 -8.29 -7.03 17.82
CA PRO A 79 -7.06 -7.82 17.79
C PRO A 79 -6.07 -7.26 16.74
N PRO A 80 -4.76 -7.22 17.03
CA PRO A 80 -3.76 -6.61 16.13
C PRO A 80 -3.78 -7.16 14.70
N LEU A 81 -4.22 -8.41 14.52
CA LEU A 81 -4.37 -9.04 13.21
C LEU A 81 -5.54 -8.42 12.42
N GLN A 82 -6.67 -8.14 13.08
CA GLN A 82 -7.84 -7.52 12.46
C GLN A 82 -7.60 -6.03 12.17
N ALA A 83 -6.94 -5.31 13.08
CA ALA A 83 -6.57 -3.90 12.85
C ALA A 83 -5.65 -3.69 11.63
N ARG A 84 -4.96 -4.74 11.18
CA ARG A 84 -4.11 -4.76 9.98
C ARG A 84 -4.80 -5.34 8.75
N ALA A 85 -5.99 -5.92 8.90
CA ALA A 85 -6.70 -6.55 7.81
C ALA A 85 -7.25 -5.46 6.86
N ARG A 86 -7.00 -5.62 5.57
CA ARG A 86 -7.66 -4.83 4.52
C ARG A 86 -8.77 -5.68 3.90
N PRO A 87 -9.91 -5.08 3.52
CA PRO A 87 -10.92 -5.80 2.76
C PRO A 87 -10.29 -6.30 1.46
N ILE A 88 -10.25 -7.62 1.29
CA ILE A 88 -9.85 -8.28 0.05
C ILE A 88 -11.02 -9.11 -0.42
N GLN A 89 -11.28 -9.07 -1.73
CA GLN A 89 -12.23 -9.99 -2.34
C GLN A 89 -11.50 -11.30 -2.64
N VAL A 90 -11.93 -12.38 -1.99
CA VAL A 90 -11.43 -13.73 -2.26
C VAL A 90 -12.48 -14.47 -3.06
N LEU A 91 -12.14 -14.82 -4.30
CA LEU A 91 -12.95 -15.71 -5.13
C LEU A 91 -12.48 -17.15 -4.91
N THR A 92 -13.38 -18.01 -4.45
CA THR A 92 -13.15 -19.44 -4.27
C THR A 92 -14.08 -20.24 -5.17
N ILE A 93 -13.57 -21.30 -5.79
CA ILE A 93 -14.35 -22.15 -6.71
C ILE A 93 -15.19 -23.17 -5.91
N ASN A 94 -14.68 -23.64 -4.77
CA ASN A 94 -15.30 -24.72 -3.98
C ASN A 94 -15.78 -24.25 -2.59
N GLY A 95 -15.95 -22.94 -2.40
CA GLY A 95 -16.25 -22.36 -1.09
C GLY A 95 -15.02 -22.30 -0.16
N VAL A 96 -15.20 -21.68 1.00
CA VAL A 96 -14.25 -21.71 2.12
C VAL A 96 -15.05 -22.14 3.34
N LEU A 97 -14.62 -23.19 4.05
CA LEU A 97 -15.34 -23.68 5.23
C LEU A 97 -15.25 -22.65 6.38
N PRO A 98 -16.28 -22.54 7.25
CA PRO A 98 -16.20 -21.71 8.44
C PRO A 98 -14.95 -22.02 9.28
N GLY A 99 -14.26 -20.98 9.75
CA GLY A 99 -13.01 -21.12 10.53
C GLY A 99 -11.76 -21.40 9.70
N SER A 100 -11.86 -21.52 8.38
CA SER A 100 -10.68 -21.69 7.52
C SER A 100 -9.81 -20.43 7.52
N ILE A 101 -8.50 -20.59 7.66
CA ILE A 101 -7.53 -19.50 7.56
C ILE A 101 -6.93 -19.50 6.15
N VAL A 102 -7.18 -18.44 5.39
CA VAL A 102 -6.60 -18.26 4.06
C VAL A 102 -5.31 -17.45 4.19
N LEU A 103 -4.17 -18.12 3.97
CA LEU A 103 -2.85 -17.49 3.95
C LEU A 103 -2.36 -17.38 2.52
N GLY A 104 -1.83 -16.21 2.14
CA GLY A 104 -1.26 -16.01 0.82
C GLY A 104 -0.21 -14.91 0.85
N HIS A 105 0.97 -15.19 0.28
CA HIS A 105 1.94 -14.14 0.00
C HIS A 105 1.67 -13.56 -1.38
N THR A 106 1.53 -12.24 -1.44
CA THR A 106 1.37 -11.55 -2.72
C THR A 106 2.72 -11.27 -3.37
N LYS A 107 2.77 -11.31 -4.70
CA LYS A 107 3.89 -10.84 -5.53
C LYS A 107 3.34 -9.94 -6.62
N ARG A 108 4.14 -8.99 -7.12
CA ARG A 108 3.76 -8.18 -8.29
C ARG A 108 3.96 -8.99 -9.57
N CYS A 109 2.95 -9.00 -10.46
CA CYS A 109 3.08 -9.59 -11.78
C CYS A 109 4.19 -8.90 -12.58
N ALA A 110 5.14 -9.66 -13.14
CA ALA A 110 6.26 -9.12 -13.90
C ALA A 110 5.86 -8.41 -15.22
N GLY A 111 4.63 -8.62 -15.72
CA GLY A 111 4.13 -7.97 -16.93
C GLY A 111 3.26 -6.74 -16.66
N CYS A 112 2.25 -6.87 -15.78
CA CYS A 112 1.24 -5.82 -15.56
C CYS A 112 1.29 -5.14 -14.18
N GLN A 113 2.21 -5.54 -13.29
CA GLN A 113 2.37 -4.98 -11.93
C GLN A 113 1.16 -5.15 -10.98
N ILE A 114 0.10 -5.83 -11.39
CA ILE A 114 -1.01 -6.18 -10.50
C ILE A 114 -0.51 -7.18 -9.44
N PRO A 115 -0.86 -7.01 -8.15
CA PRO A 115 -0.58 -8.00 -7.11
C PRO A 115 -1.29 -9.32 -7.41
N ILE A 116 -0.56 -10.43 -7.31
CA ILE A 116 -1.10 -11.79 -7.44
C ILE A 116 -0.72 -12.63 -6.23
N VAL A 117 -1.56 -13.59 -5.88
CA VAL A 117 -1.20 -14.71 -5.00
C VAL A 117 -0.77 -15.86 -5.91
N PRO A 118 0.53 -16.21 -5.96
CA PRO A 118 1.02 -17.25 -6.85
C PRO A 118 0.53 -18.63 -6.38
N THR A 119 0.07 -19.47 -7.31
CA THR A 119 -0.32 -20.86 -7.02
C THR A 119 0.88 -21.78 -6.86
N VAL A 120 2.03 -21.40 -7.42
CA VAL A 120 3.31 -22.09 -7.30
C VAL A 120 4.46 -21.10 -7.06
N PRO A 121 5.53 -21.46 -6.33
CA PRO A 121 6.58 -20.52 -5.91
C PRO A 121 7.24 -19.72 -7.05
N TRP A 122 7.35 -20.33 -8.24
CA TRP A 122 7.97 -19.77 -9.44
C TRP A 122 7.03 -19.01 -10.37
N GLN A 123 5.74 -18.84 -10.02
CA GLN A 123 4.81 -18.07 -10.84
C GLN A 123 5.19 -16.58 -10.82
N LYS A 124 5.56 -16.05 -12.00
CA LYS A 124 5.94 -14.64 -12.20
C LYS A 124 4.84 -13.77 -12.82
N TYR A 125 3.83 -14.37 -13.44
CA TYR A 125 2.82 -13.67 -14.24
C TYR A 125 1.40 -14.04 -13.79
N CYS A 126 0.47 -13.09 -13.89
CA CYS A 126 -0.94 -13.30 -13.57
C CYS A 126 -1.70 -14.11 -14.64
N CYS A 127 -1.31 -13.95 -15.90
CA CYS A 127 -1.93 -14.61 -17.04
C CYS A 127 -0.91 -14.94 -18.15
N PRO A 128 -1.26 -15.83 -19.09
CA PRO A 128 -0.40 -16.17 -20.23
C PRO A 128 -0.04 -14.95 -21.11
N GLU A 129 -0.95 -13.98 -21.23
CA GLU A 129 -0.77 -12.78 -22.04
C GLU A 129 0.37 -11.90 -21.51
N CYS A 130 0.43 -11.70 -20.19
CA CYS A 130 1.54 -10.99 -19.54
C CYS A 130 2.88 -11.68 -19.82
N ARG A 131 2.93 -13.01 -19.75
CA ARG A 131 4.13 -13.79 -20.06
C ARG A 131 4.55 -13.62 -21.53
N ALA A 132 3.58 -13.64 -22.45
CA ALA A 132 3.84 -13.46 -23.88
C ALA A 132 4.35 -12.05 -24.19
N LYS A 133 3.77 -11.02 -23.57
CA LYS A 133 4.18 -9.62 -23.74
C LYS A 133 5.63 -9.42 -23.29
N THR A 134 5.98 -9.85 -22.08
CA THR A 134 7.35 -9.72 -21.55
C THR A 134 8.37 -10.52 -22.38
N ARG A 135 7.98 -11.67 -22.96
CA ARG A 135 8.83 -12.42 -23.90
C ARG A 135 9.09 -11.67 -25.21
N LYS A 136 8.09 -11.00 -25.77
CA LYS A 136 8.24 -10.19 -26.99
C LYS A 136 9.15 -8.98 -26.75
N GLU A 137 9.00 -8.33 -25.61
CA GLU A 137 9.86 -7.20 -25.22
C GLU A 137 11.32 -7.64 -24.99
N ALA A 138 11.54 -8.82 -24.42
CA ALA A 138 12.88 -9.36 -24.19
C ALA A 138 13.58 -9.85 -25.47
N ASN A 139 12.83 -10.20 -26.52
CA ASN A 139 13.34 -10.62 -27.82
C ASN A 139 12.65 -9.80 -28.93
N PRO A 140 13.05 -8.53 -29.11
CA PRO A 140 12.52 -7.74 -30.21
C PRO A 140 12.86 -8.43 -31.54
N PRO A 141 11.93 -8.43 -32.51
CA PRO A 141 12.23 -8.98 -33.83
C PRO A 141 13.46 -8.26 -34.40
N LYS A 142 14.42 -9.03 -34.91
CA LYS A 142 15.55 -8.48 -35.66
C LYS A 142 14.97 -7.69 -36.83
N ILE A 143 15.06 -6.36 -36.77
CA ILE A 143 14.66 -5.49 -37.88
C ILE A 143 15.53 -5.94 -39.07
N ALA A 144 14.89 -6.50 -40.10
CA ALA A 144 15.59 -6.87 -41.31
C ALA A 144 16.25 -5.60 -41.89
N PRO A 145 17.53 -5.65 -42.29
CA PRO A 145 18.20 -4.48 -42.85
C PRO A 145 17.40 -3.99 -44.06
N ALA A 146 17.09 -2.69 -44.06
CA ALA A 146 16.40 -2.02 -45.15
C ALA A 146 17.13 -2.33 -46.46
N GLN A 147 16.48 -3.04 -47.37
CA GLN A 147 17.03 -3.28 -48.69
C GLN A 147 17.16 -1.91 -49.37
N SER A 148 18.39 -1.47 -49.58
CA SER A 148 18.69 -0.27 -50.35
C SER A 148 18.17 -0.49 -51.77
N LEU A 149 17.07 0.18 -52.11
CA LEU A 149 16.59 0.32 -53.48
C LEU A 149 17.69 1.00 -54.28
N GLY A 150 18.46 0.21 -55.03
CA GLY A 150 19.41 0.70 -56.01
C GLY A 150 18.67 1.56 -57.03
N ARG A 151 19.07 2.84 -57.13
CA ARG A 151 18.67 3.71 -58.24
C ARG A 151 19.48 3.30 -59.47
N GLY A 152 18.80 2.78 -60.48
CA GLY A 152 19.25 2.82 -61.87
C GLY A 152 18.88 4.14 -62.52
#